data_AF-A0AAD7WZT8-F1
#
_entry.id   AF-A0AAD7WZT8-F1
#
_cell.length_a   1.000
_cell.length_b   1.000
_cell.length_c   1.000
_cell.angle_alpha   90.00
_cell.angle_beta   90.00
_cell.angle_gamma   90.00
#
_symmetry.space_group_name_H-M   'P 1'
#
loop_
_entity.id
_entity.type
_entity.pdbx_description
1 polymer ?
#
loop_
_entity_poly.entity_id
_entity_poly.type
_entity_poly.pdbx_seq_one_letter_code
_entity_poly.pdbx_strand_id
1 'polypeptide(L)'
;MEKENNSIVEVKKILNRVHTFLLECKSNNFMSLKVKGLLAQKRTDGLGKGCDQFCADVQGLYSPCLEYLEKWMTPMEEFSSFMWMDLSETPDWNDVEACIKHLGEKGCQLMMQSVLIRSPI
;
A
#
# COMPACT_ATOMS: atom_id res chain seq x y z
N MET A 1 -6.26 9.45 -24.62
CA MET A 1 -5.61 8.95 -23.39
C MET A 1 -6.66 8.12 -22.70
N GLU A 2 -6.63 6.81 -22.92
CA GLU A 2 -7.58 5.90 -22.28
C GLU A 2 -7.37 6.01 -20.77
N LYS A 3 -8.41 6.43 -20.03
CA LYS A 3 -8.37 6.35 -18.57
C LYS A 3 -8.34 4.86 -18.25
N GLU A 4 -7.25 4.38 -17.65
CA GLU A 4 -7.26 3.05 -17.05
C GLU A 4 -8.45 2.99 -16.09
N ASN A 5 -9.36 2.04 -16.32
CA ASN A 5 -10.53 1.80 -15.46
C ASN A 5 -10.11 1.00 -14.22
N ASN A 6 -9.09 1.46 -13.50
CA ASN A 6 -8.64 0.80 -12.28
C ASN A 6 -9.69 1.05 -11.19
N SER A 7 -10.10 -0.01 -10.51
CA SER A 7 -10.96 0.11 -9.33
C SER A 7 -10.19 0.78 -8.19
N ILE A 8 -10.92 1.44 -7.28
CA ILE A 8 -10.31 2.06 -6.10
C ILE A 8 -9.58 1.03 -5.21
N VAL A 9 -10.06 -0.22 -5.20
CA VAL A 9 -9.46 -1.33 -4.45
C VAL A 9 -8.09 -1.69 -5.04
N GLU A 10 -7.97 -1.80 -6.36
CA GLU A 10 -6.70 -2.07 -7.04
C GLU A 10 -5.69 -0.95 -6.80
N VAL A 11 -6.12 0.30 -6.92
CA VAL A 11 -5.29 1.47 -6.63
C VAL A 11 -4.78 1.42 -5.19
N LYS A 12 -5.66 1.16 -4.22
CA LYS A 12 -5.28 1.05 -2.81
C LYS A 12 -4.29 -0.08 -2.55
N LYS A 13 -4.47 -1.25 -3.19
CA LYS A 13 -3.52 -2.36 -3.10
C LYS A 13 -2.15 -2.00 -3.64
N ILE A 14 -2.07 -1.31 -4.77
CA ILE A 14 -0.81 -0.85 -5.35
C ILE A 14 -0.11 0.11 -4.38
N LEU A 15 -0.84 1.10 -3.85
CA LEU A 15 -0.29 2.08 -2.92
C LEU A 15 0.21 1.41 -1.62
N ASN A 16 -0.55 0.47 -1.06
CA ASN A 16 -0.13 -0.32 0.10
C ASN A 16 1.18 -1.09 -0.18
N ARG A 17 1.28 -1.75 -1.35
CA ARG A 17 2.51 -2.48 -1.75
C ARG A 17 3.70 -1.53 -1.85
N VAL A 18 3.53 -0.36 -2.46
CA VAL A 18 4.59 0.65 -2.57
C VAL A 18 4.99 1.17 -1.19
N HIS A 19 4.02 1.45 -0.31
CA HIS A 19 4.26 1.91 1.06
C HIS A 19 5.06 0.88 1.86
N THR A 20 4.64 -0.39 1.86
CA THR A 20 5.36 -1.49 2.52
C THR A 20 6.77 -1.64 1.96
N PHE A 21 6.94 -1.60 0.63
CA PHE A 21 8.26 -1.69 0.02
C PHE A 21 9.20 -0.54 0.43
N LEU A 22 8.69 0.70 0.50
CA LEU A 22 9.48 1.85 0.94
C LEU A 22 9.84 1.77 2.43
N LEU A 23 8.92 1.29 3.27
CA LEU A 23 9.18 1.02 4.69
C LEU A 23 10.27 -0.03 4.89
N GLU A 24 10.21 -1.13 4.14
CA GLU A 24 11.23 -2.18 4.17
C GLU A 24 12.58 -1.65 3.69
N CYS A 25 12.59 -0.86 2.62
CA CYS A 25 13.82 -0.25 2.11
C CYS A 25 14.47 0.68 3.14
N LYS A 26 13.67 1.51 3.81
CA LYS A 26 14.14 2.37 4.91
C LYS A 26 14.66 1.55 6.09
N SER A 27 13.90 0.55 6.54
CA SER A 27 14.27 -0.27 7.70
C SER A 27 15.54 -1.08 7.46
N ASN A 28 15.77 -1.54 6.23
CA ASN A 28 16.91 -2.37 5.86
C ASN A 28 18.13 -1.57 5.35
N ASN A 29 18.08 -0.24 5.44
CA ASN A 29 19.08 0.65 4.85
C ASN A 29 19.40 0.30 3.38
N PHE A 30 18.35 0.01 2.60
CA PHE A 30 18.51 -0.56 1.28
C PHE A 30 19.31 0.35 0.34
N MET A 31 20.27 -0.26 -0.35
CA MET A 31 20.99 0.33 -1.46
C MET A 31 21.32 -0.78 -2.45
N SER A 32 21.27 -0.46 -3.74
CA SER A 32 21.63 -1.42 -4.79
C SER A 32 23.09 -1.87 -4.66
N LEU A 33 23.38 -3.08 -5.12
CA LEU A 33 24.75 -3.63 -5.13
C LEU A 33 25.73 -2.72 -5.88
N LYS A 34 25.27 -2.09 -6.97
CA LYS A 34 26.06 -1.13 -7.74
C LYS A 34 26.47 0.08 -6.90
N VAL A 35 25.53 0.66 -6.13
CA VAL A 35 25.81 1.80 -5.24
C VAL A 35 26.77 1.38 -4.13
N LYS A 36 26.56 0.21 -3.52
CA LYS A 36 27.47 -0.33 -2.49
C LYS A 36 28.90 -0.51 -3.03
N GLY A 37 29.06 -1.01 -4.25
CA GLY A 37 30.36 -1.14 -4.92
C GLY A 37 31.04 0.22 -5.15
N LEU A 38 30.29 1.22 -5.61
CA LEU A 38 30.80 2.58 -5.80
C LEU A 38 31.22 3.22 -4.47
N LEU A 39 30.44 3.04 -3.41
CA LEU A 39 30.77 3.55 -2.07
C LEU A 39 32.04 2.89 -1.51
N ALA A 40 32.19 1.57 -1.71
CA ALA A 40 33.39 0.86 -1.30
C ALA A 40 34.65 1.44 -1.98
N GLN A 41 34.60 1.66 -3.30
CA GLN A 41 35.70 2.29 -4.04
C GLN A 41 35.99 3.70 -3.53
N LYS A 42 34.95 4.53 -3.35
CA LYS A 42 35.11 5.91 -2.88
C LYS A 42 35.67 6.00 -1.47
N ARG A 43 35.38 5.02 -0.61
CA ARG A 43 36.01 4.90 0.71
C ARG A 43 37.50 4.61 0.60
N THR A 44 37.90 3.70 -0.30
CA THR A 44 39.33 3.45 -0.59
C THR A 44 40.03 4.69 -1.16
N ASP A 45 39.32 5.52 -1.92
CA ASP A 45 39.81 6.82 -2.43
C ASP A 45 39.93 7.90 -1.33
N GLY A 46 39.64 7.58 -0.06
CA GLY A 46 39.73 8.52 1.07
C GLY A 46 38.48 9.39 1.31
N LEU A 47 37.38 9.15 0.58
CA LEU A 47 36.14 9.95 0.67
C LEU A 47 35.13 9.41 1.69
N GLY A 48 35.60 8.82 2.80
CA GLY A 48 34.76 8.15 3.79
C GLY A 48 33.61 9.00 4.33
N LYS A 49 33.91 10.24 4.77
CA LYS A 49 32.89 11.17 5.28
C LYS A 49 31.80 11.50 4.26
N GLY A 50 32.16 11.66 2.99
CA GLY A 50 31.20 11.90 1.92
C GLY A 50 30.30 10.69 1.65
N CYS A 51 30.85 9.48 1.78
CA CYS A 51 30.08 8.25 1.67
C CYS A 51 29.07 8.12 2.83
N ASP A 52 29.48 8.46 4.06
CA ASP A 52 28.60 8.41 5.23
C ASP A 52 27.45 9.42 5.11
N GLN A 53 27.76 10.64 4.66
CA GLN A 53 26.74 11.65 4.38
C GLN A 53 25.76 11.19 3.30
N PHE A 54 26.26 10.64 2.19
CA PHE A 54 25.41 10.09 1.13
C PHE A 54 24.47 9.00 1.66
N CYS A 55 24.98 8.07 2.47
CA CYS A 55 24.15 7.03 3.08
C CYS A 55 23.07 7.63 3.97
N ALA A 56 23.42 8.65 4.78
CA ALA A 56 22.46 9.35 5.62
C ALA A 56 21.40 10.09 4.80
N ASP A 57 21.77 10.74 3.70
CA ASP A 57 20.86 11.46 2.81
C ASP A 57 19.88 10.50 2.11
N VAL A 58 20.38 9.36 1.62
CA VAL A 58 19.54 8.31 1.02
C VAL A 58 18.56 7.74 2.04
N GLN A 59 19.01 7.48 3.27
CA GLN A 59 18.11 7.05 4.35
C GLN A 59 17.09 8.12 4.71
N GLY A 60 17.53 9.38 4.73
CA GLY A 60 16.69 10.54 4.99
C GLY A 60 15.57 10.70 3.96
N LEU A 61 15.83 10.35 2.69
CA LEU A 61 14.88 10.49 1.58
C LEU A 61 13.61 9.65 1.75
N TYR A 62 13.71 8.47 2.38
CA TYR A 62 12.54 7.60 2.54
C TYR A 62 11.45 8.21 3.43
N SER A 63 11.82 9.02 4.44
CA SER A 63 10.86 9.65 5.37
C SER A 63 9.86 10.58 4.65
N PRO A 64 10.29 11.62 3.92
CA PRO A 64 9.35 12.49 3.21
C PRO A 64 8.58 11.75 2.11
N CYS A 65 9.15 10.72 1.48
CA CYS A 65 8.42 9.90 0.51
C CYS A 65 7.27 9.13 1.16
N LEU A 66 7.50 8.52 2.33
CA LEU A 66 6.48 7.83 3.11
C LEU A 66 5.40 8.81 3.59
N GLU A 67 5.79 9.94 4.16
CA GLU A 67 4.86 10.98 4.62
C GLU A 67 3.98 11.50 3.48
N TYR A 68 4.55 11.71 2.30
CA TYR A 68 3.80 12.12 1.12
C TYR A 68 2.79 11.03 0.73
N LEU A 69 3.22 9.78 0.64
CA LEU A 69 2.37 8.67 0.25
C LEU A 69 1.22 8.47 1.24
N GLU A 70 1.49 8.53 2.55
CA GLU A 70 0.49 8.41 3.62
C GLU A 70 -0.59 9.51 3.54
N LYS A 71 -0.21 10.75 3.19
CA LYS A 71 -1.17 11.84 2.97
C LYS A 71 -2.17 11.52 1.85
N TRP A 72 -1.74 10.83 0.80
CA TRP A 72 -2.62 10.40 -0.30
C TRP A 72 -3.42 9.16 0.03
N MET A 73 -2.89 8.27 0.86
CA MET A 73 -3.59 7.05 1.29
C MET A 73 -4.65 7.33 2.35
N THR A 74 -4.47 8.35 3.19
CA THR A 74 -5.39 8.68 4.29
C THR A 74 -6.85 8.84 3.84
N PRO A 75 -7.17 9.62 2.79
CA PRO A 75 -8.55 9.71 2.30
C PRO A 75 -9.09 8.39 1.73
N MET A 76 -8.22 7.48 1.31
CA MET A 76 -8.61 6.18 0.76
C MET A 76 -9.00 5.17 1.85
N GLU A 77 -8.82 5.49 3.13
CA GLU A 77 -9.29 4.66 4.24
C GLU A 77 -10.82 4.53 4.30
N GLU A 78 -11.55 5.51 3.76
CA GLU A 78 -13.01 5.39 3.61
C GLU A 78 -13.41 4.17 2.76
N PHE A 79 -12.57 3.76 1.81
CA PHE A 79 -12.84 2.64 0.92
C PHE A 79 -12.34 1.29 1.45
N SER A 80 -11.82 1.22 2.67
CA SER A 80 -11.31 -0.03 3.27
C SER A 80 -12.37 -1.13 3.35
N SER A 81 -13.64 -0.76 3.52
CA SER A 81 -14.78 -1.69 3.58
C SER A 81 -15.00 -2.45 2.26
N PHE A 82 -14.45 -1.98 1.15
CA PHE A 82 -14.57 -2.61 -0.16
C PHE A 82 -13.40 -3.52 -0.52
N MET A 83 -12.37 -3.63 0.33
CA MET A 83 -11.13 -4.34 0.00
C MET A 83 -11.32 -5.83 -0.31
N TRP A 84 -12.37 -6.46 0.22
CA TRP A 84 -12.71 -7.86 -0.07
C TRP A 84 -13.20 -8.08 -1.52
N MET A 85 -13.62 -7.01 -2.22
CA MET A 85 -14.26 -7.09 -3.54
C MET A 85 -13.33 -7.44 -4.70
N ASP A 86 -12.01 -7.42 -4.49
CA ASP A 86 -11.08 -7.88 -5.52
C ASP A 86 -10.97 -9.40 -5.64
N LEU A 87 -11.59 -10.14 -4.71
CA LEU A 87 -11.71 -11.60 -4.74
C LEU A 87 -10.36 -12.34 -4.90
N SER A 88 -9.27 -11.69 -4.49
CA SER A 88 -7.94 -12.32 -4.50
C SER A 88 -7.83 -13.46 -3.48
N GLU A 89 -8.70 -13.45 -2.47
CA GLU A 89 -8.87 -14.49 -1.46
C GLU A 89 -10.37 -14.77 -1.27
N THR A 90 -10.71 -15.87 -0.59
CA THR A 90 -12.11 -16.16 -0.24
C THR A 90 -12.62 -15.10 0.73
N PRO A 91 -13.69 -14.33 0.42
CA PRO A 91 -14.16 -13.26 1.28
C PRO A 91 -14.57 -13.78 2.66
N ASP A 92 -14.11 -13.12 3.72
CA ASP A 92 -14.60 -13.34 5.07
C ASP A 92 -15.96 -12.67 5.25
N TRP A 93 -16.89 -13.34 5.93
CA TRP A 93 -18.22 -12.79 6.15
C TRP A 93 -18.20 -11.49 6.97
N ASN A 94 -17.26 -11.33 7.89
CA ASN A 94 -17.13 -10.10 8.68
C ASN A 94 -16.80 -8.89 7.79
N ASP A 95 -15.97 -9.07 6.77
CA ASP A 95 -15.63 -8.01 5.81
C ASP A 95 -16.84 -7.64 4.94
N VAL A 96 -17.60 -8.65 4.49
CA VAL A 96 -18.84 -8.43 3.72
C VAL A 96 -19.89 -7.72 4.57
N GLU A 97 -20.09 -8.14 5.82
CA GLU A 97 -21.02 -7.52 6.75
C GLU A 97 -20.64 -6.08 7.07
N ALA A 98 -19.34 -5.79 7.27
CA ALA A 98 -18.84 -4.44 7.48
C ALA A 98 -19.11 -3.53 6.27
N CYS A 99 -18.94 -4.05 5.05
CA CYS A 99 -19.28 -3.34 3.82
C CYS A 99 -20.78 -3.03 3.73
N ILE A 100 -21.63 -3.99 4.08
CA ILE A 100 -23.10 -3.83 4.10
C ILE A 100 -23.51 -2.72 5.06
N LYS A 101 -22.95 -2.70 6.28
CA LYS A 101 -23.19 -1.66 7.28
C LYS A 101 -22.75 -0.29 6.78
N HIS A 102 -21.54 -0.20 6.23
CA HIS A 102 -21.00 1.03 5.66
C HIS A 102 -21.89 1.61 4.56
N LEU A 103 -22.40 0.77 3.65
CA LEU A 103 -23.33 1.18 2.59
C LEU A 103 -24.68 1.63 3.15
N GLY A 104 -25.19 0.94 4.18
CA GLY A 104 -26.42 1.33 4.88
C GLY A 104 -26.32 2.71 5.54
N GLU A 105 -25.20 3.03 6.19
CA GLU A 105 -24.92 4.35 6.77
C GLU A 105 -24.85 5.46 5.72
N LYS A 106 -24.42 5.14 4.49
CA LYS A 106 -24.40 6.05 3.34
C LYS A 106 -25.76 6.19 2.64
N GLY A 107 -26.80 5.53 3.13
CA GLY A 107 -28.15 5.59 2.58
C GLY A 107 -28.35 4.71 1.33
N CYS A 108 -27.41 3.82 1.02
CA CYS A 108 -27.60 2.84 -0.04
C CYS A 108 -28.54 1.74 0.45
N GLN A 109 -29.76 1.68 -0.09
CA GLN A 109 -30.67 0.57 0.15
C GLN A 109 -30.12 -0.69 -0.51
N LEU A 110 -29.59 -1.60 0.29
CA LEU A 110 -29.30 -2.94 -0.15
C LEU A 110 -30.64 -3.66 -0.31
N MET A 111 -31.03 -3.94 -1.56
CA MET A 111 -32.15 -4.84 -1.82
C MET A 111 -31.72 -6.25 -1.39
N MET A 112 -31.89 -6.57 -0.11
CA MET A 112 -31.88 -7.94 0.38
C MET A 112 -33.15 -8.63 -0.17
N GLN A 113 -33.15 -8.99 -1.45
CA GLN A 113 -34.01 -10.07 -1.89
C GLN A 113 -33.45 -11.33 -1.23
N SER A 114 -34.21 -11.82 -0.26
CA SER A 114 -34.06 -13.09 0.45
C SER A 114 -33.36 -14.15 -0.40
N VAL A 115 -32.04 -14.28 -0.24
CA VAL A 115 -31.33 -15.49 -0.64
C VAL A 115 -31.67 -16.52 0.42
N LEU A 116 -32.87 -17.08 0.28
CA LEU A 116 -33.23 -18.36 0.86
C LEU A 116 -32.29 -19.39 0.24
N ILE A 117 -31.11 -19.56 0.85
CA ILE A 117 -30.32 -20.78 0.68
C ILE A 117 -31.18 -21.88 1.30
N ARG A 118 -32.05 -22.47 0.49
CA ARG A 118 -32.74 -23.70 0.82
C ARG A 118 -31.66 -24.75 1.06
N SER A 119 -31.44 -25.11 2.32
CA SER A 119 -30.72 -26.32 2.67
C SER A 119 -31.48 -27.51 2.06
N PRO A 120 -30.83 -28.39 1.27
CA PRO A 120 -31.47 -29.62 0.85
C PRO A 120 -31.53 -30.58 2.04
N ILE A 121 -32.75 -30.94 2.43
CA ILE A 121 -33.05 -32.18 3.14
C ILE A 121 -33.35 -33.23 2.06
#